data_AF-A0A432H3Z3-F1
#
_entry.id   AF-A0A432H3Z3-F1
#
_cell.length_a   1.000
_cell.length_b   1.000
_cell.length_c   1.000
_cell.angle_alpha   90.00
_cell.angle_beta   90.00
_cell.angle_gamma   90.00
#
_symmetry.space_group_name_H-M   'P 1'
#
loop_
_entity.id
_entity.type
_entity.pdbx_description
1 polymer ?
#
loop_
_entity_poly.entity_id
_entity_poly.type
_entity_poly.pdbx_seq_one_letter_code
_entity_poly.pdbx_strand_id
1 'polypeptide(L)'
;MNRKKVKWHGLFWLLLISFLLSCAGAPEGPATGPRKTCLDCHPEYQKLVRKDGPVLHEPVREGNCKGCHRPHGLIGGAFLKVKPPVLCLSCHRKMIPELKAKMVHDPARKGKCSACHLPHSAPEKNLLKAPVEPLCLKCHPAVNKFAVKHPAMKEGCLRCHEPHGSAYKGILKKEASA
;
A
#
# COMPACT_ATOMS: atom_id res chain seq x y z
N MET A 1 55.53 5.91 -60.24
CA MET A 1 54.55 6.36 -59.23
C MET A 1 53.40 5.34 -59.21
N ASN A 2 53.34 4.46 -58.20
CA ASN A 2 52.62 4.63 -56.93
C ASN A 2 51.10 4.72 -57.18
N ARG A 3 50.20 3.86 -56.67
CA ARG A 3 50.12 3.21 -55.37
C ARG A 3 49.33 1.89 -55.46
N LYS A 4 49.84 0.82 -54.82
CA LYS A 4 49.06 -0.39 -54.53
C LYS A 4 48.06 -0.09 -53.41
N LYS A 5 46.77 -0.39 -53.63
CA LYS A 5 45.73 -0.29 -52.60
C LYS A 5 45.87 -1.46 -51.62
N VAL A 6 46.33 -1.18 -50.42
CA VAL A 6 46.43 -2.14 -49.30
C VAL A 6 45.07 -2.25 -48.63
N LYS A 7 44.51 -3.47 -48.56
CA LYS A 7 43.22 -3.77 -47.90
C LYS A 7 43.41 -3.79 -46.37
N TRP A 8 43.08 -2.69 -45.72
CA TRP A 8 43.03 -2.50 -44.25
C TRP A 8 41.67 -2.94 -43.68
N HIS A 9 41.34 -4.24 -43.71
CA HIS A 9 40.06 -4.71 -43.13
C HIS A 9 40.21 -5.85 -42.10
N GLY A 10 41.44 -6.28 -41.78
CA GLY A 10 41.66 -7.46 -40.94
C GLY A 10 41.93 -7.21 -39.45
N LEU A 11 42.25 -5.98 -39.03
CA LEU A 11 42.85 -5.77 -37.69
C LEU A 11 42.05 -4.87 -36.74
N PHE A 12 40.96 -4.25 -37.20
CA PHE A 12 40.14 -3.38 -36.33
C PHE A 12 39.00 -4.12 -35.62
N TRP A 13 38.71 -5.37 -36.02
CA TRP A 13 37.63 -6.16 -35.44
C TRP A 13 38.07 -7.04 -34.24
N LEU A 14 39.37 -7.12 -33.98
CA LEU A 14 39.91 -7.91 -32.86
C LEU A 14 40.13 -7.11 -31.57
N LEU A 15 40.02 -5.77 -31.59
CA LEU A 15 40.17 -4.92 -30.39
C LEU A 15 38.84 -4.43 -29.78
N LEU A 16 37.70 -4.76 -30.38
CA LEU A 16 36.37 -4.40 -29.85
C LEU A 16 35.71 -5.53 -29.03
N ILE A 17 36.31 -6.71 -28.98
CA ILE A 17 35.80 -7.88 -28.26
C ILE A 17 36.38 -7.98 -26.83
N SER A 18 37.47 -7.26 -26.50
CA SER A 18 38.14 -7.41 -25.20
C SER A 18 37.64 -6.47 -24.10
N PHE A 19 36.68 -5.57 -24.36
CA PHE A 19 36.13 -4.65 -23.34
C PHE A 19 34.70 -4.99 -22.91
N LEU A 20 34.10 -6.05 -23.47
CA LEU A 20 32.78 -6.56 -23.06
C LEU A 20 32.85 -7.62 -21.94
N LEU A 21 34.05 -8.00 -21.51
CA LEU A 21 34.27 -9.09 -20.56
C LEU A 21 34.69 -8.61 -19.15
N SER A 22 34.33 -7.39 -18.74
CA SER A 22 34.68 -6.87 -17.41
C SER A 22 33.48 -6.48 -16.53
N CYS A 23 32.26 -6.82 -16.92
CA CYS A 23 31.07 -6.71 -16.09
C CYS A 23 30.48 -8.09 -15.77
N ALA A 24 31.33 -9.10 -15.53
CA ALA A 24 30.88 -10.31 -14.85
C ALA A 24 30.53 -9.89 -13.41
N GLY A 25 29.23 -9.69 -13.17
CA GLY A 25 28.70 -9.31 -11.87
C GLY A 25 29.23 -10.25 -10.79
N ALA A 26 29.67 -9.66 -9.67
CA ALA A 26 29.98 -10.43 -8.48
C ALA A 26 28.78 -11.33 -8.14
N PRO A 27 28.99 -12.61 -7.81
CA PRO A 27 27.91 -13.45 -7.35
C PRO A 27 27.37 -12.84 -6.05
N GLU A 28 26.15 -12.32 -6.10
CA GLU A 28 25.36 -12.03 -4.90
C GLU A 28 25.05 -13.38 -4.25
N GLY A 29 26.01 -13.90 -3.48
CA GLY A 29 25.80 -15.07 -2.66
C GLY A 29 24.64 -14.79 -1.70
N PRO A 30 23.75 -15.77 -1.45
CA PRO A 30 22.67 -15.59 -0.49
C PRO A 30 23.30 -15.22 0.86
N ALA A 31 22.96 -14.04 1.39
CA ALA A 31 23.40 -13.61 2.71
C ALA A 31 23.11 -14.72 3.73
N THR A 32 24.17 -15.38 4.22
CA THR A 32 24.11 -16.63 4.99
C THR A 32 23.80 -16.45 6.48
N GLY A 33 23.17 -15.32 6.85
CA GLY A 33 22.76 -15.04 8.23
C GLY A 33 21.26 -14.76 8.34
N PRO A 34 20.62 -15.04 9.50
CA PRO A 34 19.25 -14.63 9.74
C PRO A 34 19.16 -13.10 9.58
N ARG A 35 18.34 -12.64 8.62
CA ARG A 35 18.21 -11.20 8.34
C ARG A 35 17.58 -10.53 9.57
N LYS A 36 18.35 -9.70 10.27
CA LYS A 36 17.84 -8.91 11.39
C LYS A 36 16.66 -8.06 10.95
N THR A 37 15.57 -8.08 11.73
CA THR A 37 14.39 -7.24 11.51
C THR A 37 14.57 -5.87 12.12
N CYS A 38 13.67 -4.93 11.80
CA CYS A 38 13.68 -3.62 12.44
C CYS A 38 13.48 -3.73 13.97
N LEU A 39 12.70 -4.70 14.44
CA LEU A 39 12.38 -4.86 15.86
C LEU A 39 13.53 -5.47 16.68
N ASP A 40 14.50 -6.12 16.02
CA ASP A 40 15.68 -6.67 16.69
C ASP A 40 16.57 -5.55 17.24
N CYS A 41 16.53 -4.37 16.61
CA CYS A 41 17.24 -3.17 17.07
C CYS A 41 16.31 -2.12 17.68
N HIS A 42 15.00 -2.12 17.32
CA HIS A 42 13.98 -1.24 17.87
C HIS A 42 12.89 -2.01 18.65
N PRO A 43 13.24 -2.66 19.78
CA PRO A 43 12.29 -3.43 20.57
C PRO A 43 11.15 -2.56 21.13
N GLU A 44 11.37 -1.26 21.30
CA GLU A 44 10.35 -0.31 21.76
C GLU A 44 9.15 -0.23 20.81
N TYR A 45 9.37 -0.45 19.51
CA TYR A 45 8.30 -0.42 18.51
C TYR A 45 7.40 -1.66 18.56
N GLN A 46 7.84 -2.76 19.19
CA GLN A 46 7.04 -3.98 19.29
C GLN A 46 5.72 -3.72 20.04
N LYS A 47 5.75 -2.89 21.07
CA LYS A 47 4.53 -2.48 21.80
C LYS A 47 3.66 -1.57 20.92
N LEU A 48 4.26 -0.66 20.17
CA LEU A 48 3.53 0.28 19.31
C LEU A 48 2.77 -0.40 18.16
N VAL A 49 3.36 -1.42 17.53
CA VAL A 49 2.72 -2.11 16.40
C VAL A 49 1.55 -3.02 16.82
N ARG A 50 1.42 -3.31 18.12
CA ARG A 50 0.36 -4.16 18.69
C ARG A 50 -0.61 -3.38 19.59
N LYS A 51 -0.39 -2.08 19.79
CA LYS A 51 -1.10 -1.29 20.80
C LYS A 51 -2.60 -1.17 20.55
N ASP A 52 -3.03 -1.21 19.29
CA ASP A 52 -4.39 -0.84 18.90
C ASP A 52 -5.34 -2.04 18.88
N GLY A 53 -4.87 -3.27 19.16
CA GLY A 53 -5.72 -4.46 19.26
C GLY A 53 -5.09 -5.73 18.69
N PRO A 54 -5.82 -6.87 18.75
CA PRO A 54 -5.28 -8.19 18.42
C PRO A 54 -5.21 -8.48 16.91
N VAL A 55 -5.99 -7.77 16.09
CA VAL A 55 -6.03 -8.00 14.64
C VAL A 55 -4.80 -7.37 14.02
N LEU A 56 -3.84 -8.18 13.60
CA LEU A 56 -2.62 -7.71 12.94
C LEU A 56 -2.79 -7.65 11.43
N HIS A 57 -2.19 -6.62 10.84
CA HIS A 57 -1.98 -6.58 9.40
C HIS A 57 -0.92 -7.60 8.99
N GLU A 58 -1.16 -8.35 7.91
CA GLU A 58 -0.28 -9.42 7.44
C GLU A 58 1.21 -9.01 7.36
N PRO A 59 1.58 -7.89 6.71
CA PRO A 59 2.99 -7.50 6.61
C PRO A 59 3.63 -7.20 7.97
N VAL A 60 2.84 -6.79 8.97
CA VAL A 60 3.34 -6.58 10.33
C VAL A 60 3.52 -7.89 11.06
N ARG A 61 2.61 -8.85 10.89
CA ARG A 61 2.73 -10.21 11.45
C ARG A 61 3.98 -10.92 10.93
N GLU A 62 4.31 -10.73 9.66
CA GLU A 62 5.50 -11.29 9.00
C GLU A 62 6.80 -10.52 9.32
N GLY A 63 6.74 -9.43 10.07
CA GLY A 63 7.91 -8.58 10.34
C GLY A 63 8.42 -7.82 9.09
N ASN A 64 7.62 -7.72 8.04
CA ASN A 64 7.97 -7.02 6.80
C ASN A 64 7.76 -5.50 6.91
N CYS A 65 8.46 -4.87 7.86
CA CYS A 65 8.37 -3.42 8.09
C CYS A 65 8.76 -2.62 6.84
N LYS A 66 9.72 -3.15 6.04
CA LYS A 66 10.22 -2.53 4.79
C LYS A 66 9.23 -2.55 3.63
N GLY A 67 8.10 -3.25 3.77
CA GLY A 67 6.98 -3.16 2.83
C GLY A 67 6.39 -1.74 2.82
N CYS A 68 6.28 -1.13 4.02
CA CYS A 68 5.66 0.18 4.20
C CYS A 68 6.67 1.28 4.54
N HIS A 69 7.63 0.96 5.41
CA HIS A 69 8.60 1.92 5.92
C HIS A 69 9.92 1.87 5.16
N ARG A 70 10.62 3.02 5.14
CA ARG A 70 12.00 3.11 4.69
C ARG A 70 12.93 2.68 5.82
N PRO A 71 14.01 1.94 5.54
CA PRO A 71 15.09 1.81 6.50
C PRO A 71 15.72 3.18 6.77
N HIS A 72 16.53 3.27 7.83
CA HIS A 72 17.25 4.50 8.18
C HIS A 72 17.94 5.13 6.96
N GLY A 73 17.81 6.45 6.86
CA GLY A 73 18.63 7.30 6.00
C GLY A 73 19.47 8.24 6.87
N LEU A 74 19.78 9.44 6.38
CA LEU A 74 20.44 10.47 7.19
C LEU A 74 19.60 10.98 8.38
N ILE A 75 18.28 10.82 8.32
CA ILE A 75 17.35 11.27 9.36
C ILE A 75 16.75 10.04 10.03
N GLY A 76 16.88 9.96 11.36
CA GLY A 76 16.31 8.88 12.18
C GLY A 76 14.78 8.95 12.22
N GLY A 77 14.13 7.77 12.22
CA GLY A 77 12.68 7.64 12.36
C GLY A 77 12.03 6.64 11.39
N ALA A 78 10.80 6.24 11.70
CA ALA A 78 10.00 5.34 10.89
C ALA A 78 9.18 6.10 9.83
N PHE A 79 9.76 6.29 8.64
CA PHE A 79 9.10 7.00 7.54
C PHE A 79 8.48 6.05 6.52
N LEU A 80 7.34 6.42 5.93
CA LEU A 80 6.74 5.65 4.84
C LEU A 80 7.57 5.77 3.55
N LYS A 81 7.58 4.72 2.73
CA LYS A 81 8.24 4.71 1.41
C LYS A 81 7.63 5.73 0.46
N VAL A 82 6.31 5.77 0.44
CA VAL A 82 5.49 6.72 -0.32
C VAL A 82 4.25 7.04 0.49
N LYS A 83 3.59 8.17 0.19
CA LYS A 83 2.36 8.56 0.90
C LYS A 83 1.16 7.71 0.42
N PRO A 84 0.18 7.44 1.30
CA PRO A 84 -1.13 6.95 0.89
C PRO A 84 -1.81 7.91 -0.11
N PRO A 85 -2.68 7.42 -1.02
CA PRO A 85 -3.13 6.03 -1.13
C PRO A 85 -2.14 5.12 -1.88
N VAL A 86 -1.14 5.69 -2.57
CA VAL A 86 -0.20 4.95 -3.44
C VAL A 86 0.48 3.81 -2.68
N LEU A 87 0.87 4.02 -1.43
CA LEU A 87 1.48 2.97 -0.61
C LEU A 87 0.56 1.76 -0.46
N CYS A 88 -0.70 1.99 -0.08
CA CYS A 88 -1.68 0.94 0.16
C CYS A 88 -2.00 0.20 -1.14
N LEU A 89 -2.16 0.94 -2.24
CA LEU A 89 -2.49 0.39 -3.55
C LEU A 89 -1.35 -0.40 -4.21
N SER A 90 -0.13 -0.31 -3.70
CA SER A 90 0.98 -1.16 -4.17
C SER A 90 0.66 -2.65 -4.01
N CYS A 91 -0.04 -3.01 -2.93
CA CYS A 91 -0.53 -4.36 -2.63
C CYS A 91 -2.05 -4.49 -2.83
N HIS A 92 -2.86 -3.53 -2.38
CA HIS A 92 -4.33 -3.55 -2.49
C HIS A 92 -4.83 -3.10 -3.87
N ARG A 93 -4.26 -3.66 -4.94
CA ARG A 93 -4.53 -3.27 -6.32
C ARG A 93 -5.99 -3.47 -6.73
N LYS A 94 -6.67 -4.44 -6.12
CA LYS A 94 -8.10 -4.72 -6.36
C LYS A 94 -9.02 -3.53 -6.03
N MET A 95 -8.56 -2.60 -5.19
CA MET A 95 -9.32 -1.38 -4.84
C MET A 95 -9.17 -0.25 -5.88
N ILE A 96 -8.22 -0.36 -6.82
CA ILE A 96 -7.97 0.70 -7.81
C ILE A 96 -9.24 1.06 -8.61
N PRO A 97 -10.06 0.10 -9.09
CA PRO A 97 -11.32 0.42 -9.76
C PRO A 97 -12.30 1.20 -8.87
N GLU A 98 -12.45 0.83 -7.59
CA GLU A 98 -13.34 1.53 -6.64
C GLU A 98 -12.92 3.00 -6.44
N LEU A 99 -11.61 3.25 -6.34
CA LEU A 99 -11.07 4.61 -6.19
C LEU A 99 -11.08 5.43 -7.49
N LYS A 100 -11.41 4.80 -8.62
CA LYS A 100 -11.64 5.44 -9.93
C LYS A 100 -13.11 5.48 -10.31
N ALA A 101 -14.00 4.99 -9.45
CA ALA A 101 -15.42 4.94 -9.73
C ALA A 101 -16.03 6.36 -9.83
N LYS A 102 -17.24 6.45 -10.38
CA LYS A 102 -17.95 7.72 -10.54
C LYS A 102 -18.15 8.45 -9.21
N MET A 103 -18.46 7.70 -8.15
CA MET A 103 -18.66 8.21 -6.81
C MET A 103 -17.61 7.62 -5.88
N VAL A 104 -16.68 8.44 -5.38
CA VAL A 104 -15.62 8.00 -4.46
C VAL A 104 -15.79 8.68 -3.12
N HIS A 105 -15.65 7.94 -2.04
CA HIS A 105 -15.72 8.47 -0.68
C HIS A 105 -14.57 9.44 -0.44
N ASP A 106 -14.85 10.62 0.12
CA ASP A 106 -13.89 11.72 0.25
C ASP A 106 -12.58 11.32 0.96
N PRO A 107 -12.62 10.65 2.13
CA PRO A 107 -11.42 10.14 2.79
C PRO A 107 -10.63 9.18 1.92
N ALA A 108 -11.29 8.29 1.18
CA ALA A 108 -10.63 7.32 0.32
C ALA A 108 -9.95 8.01 -0.87
N ARG A 109 -10.65 8.94 -1.53
CA ARG A 109 -10.12 9.76 -2.63
C ARG A 109 -8.91 10.58 -2.22
N LYS A 110 -8.93 11.14 -1.00
CA LYS A 110 -7.83 11.94 -0.42
C LYS A 110 -6.70 11.08 0.18
N GLY A 111 -6.75 9.75 0.03
CA GLY A 111 -5.73 8.86 0.58
C GLY A 111 -5.69 8.79 2.11
N LYS A 112 -6.75 9.24 2.80
CA LYS A 112 -6.87 9.17 4.26
C LYS A 112 -7.31 7.77 4.70
N CYS A 113 -6.61 6.73 4.22
CA CYS A 113 -6.92 5.33 4.53
C CYS A 113 -6.91 5.09 6.05
N SER A 114 -5.98 5.75 6.75
CA SER A 114 -5.85 5.71 8.20
C SER A 114 -6.90 6.51 8.96
N ALA A 115 -7.87 7.14 8.29
CA ALA A 115 -9.03 7.73 8.97
C ALA A 115 -9.90 6.63 9.61
N CYS A 116 -10.09 5.51 8.88
CA CYS A 116 -10.92 4.38 9.30
C CYS A 116 -10.08 3.14 9.65
N HIS A 117 -8.96 2.92 8.96
CA HIS A 117 -8.10 1.75 9.18
C HIS A 117 -6.91 2.05 10.09
N LEU A 118 -6.37 1.01 10.73
CA LEU A 118 -5.13 1.04 11.50
C LEU A 118 -4.11 0.11 10.84
N PRO A 119 -3.03 0.63 10.23
CA PRO A 119 -2.17 -0.14 9.34
C PRO A 119 -1.29 -1.19 10.03
N HIS A 120 -1.23 -1.22 11.36
CA HIS A 120 -0.42 -2.16 12.13
C HIS A 120 -1.26 -3.21 12.84
N SER A 121 -2.07 -2.77 13.79
CA SER A 121 -3.04 -3.61 14.48
C SER A 121 -4.34 -2.86 14.71
N ALA A 122 -5.43 -3.57 14.99
CA ALA A 122 -6.74 -2.98 15.19
C ALA A 122 -7.59 -3.82 16.15
N PRO A 123 -8.64 -3.22 16.74
CA PRO A 123 -9.61 -3.97 17.52
C PRO A 123 -10.53 -4.81 16.64
N GLU A 124 -10.86 -4.31 15.45
CA GLU A 124 -11.85 -4.92 14.56
C GLU A 124 -11.21 -5.59 13.33
N LYS A 125 -11.97 -6.53 12.73
CA LYS A 125 -11.62 -7.12 11.43
C LYS A 125 -11.45 -6.04 10.35
N ASN A 126 -10.72 -6.38 9.29
CA ASN A 126 -10.34 -5.45 8.22
C ASN A 126 -9.58 -4.21 8.73
N LEU A 127 -8.93 -4.33 9.89
CA LEU A 127 -8.14 -3.29 10.53
C LEU A 127 -8.93 -2.02 10.87
N LEU A 128 -10.22 -2.13 11.20
CA LEU A 128 -11.04 -0.96 11.50
C LEU A 128 -10.80 -0.44 12.92
N LYS A 129 -10.81 0.90 13.08
CA LYS A 129 -10.63 1.56 14.39
C LYS A 129 -11.73 1.30 15.41
N ALA A 130 -12.92 0.96 14.93
CA ALA A 130 -14.12 0.71 15.71
C ALA A 130 -15.15 -0.02 14.81
N PRO A 131 -16.27 -0.50 15.37
CA PRO A 131 -17.34 -1.08 14.55
C PRO A 131 -17.84 -0.10 13.48
N VAL A 132 -18.38 -0.65 12.39
CA VAL A 132 -18.77 0.11 11.19
C VAL A 132 -19.68 1.29 11.49
N GLU A 133 -20.78 1.06 12.21
CA GLU A 133 -21.77 2.10 12.50
C GLU A 133 -21.19 3.30 13.26
N PRO A 134 -20.53 3.13 14.43
CA PRO A 134 -19.93 4.26 15.12
C PRO A 134 -18.79 4.92 14.32
N LEU A 135 -18.08 4.21 13.43
CA LEU A 135 -17.13 4.86 12.52
C LEU A 135 -17.82 5.80 11.53
N CYS A 136 -18.88 5.34 10.88
CA CYS A 136 -19.62 6.14 9.91
C CYS A 136 -20.26 7.37 10.57
N LEU A 137 -20.89 7.17 11.75
CA LEU A 137 -21.61 8.23 12.45
C LEU A 137 -20.72 9.33 13.04
N LYS A 138 -19.40 9.10 13.18
CA LYS A 138 -18.44 10.16 13.55
C LYS A 138 -18.45 11.34 12.57
N CYS A 139 -18.67 11.08 11.28
CA CYS A 139 -18.71 12.10 10.25
C CYS A 139 -20.09 12.27 9.61
N HIS A 140 -20.96 11.26 9.71
CA HIS A 140 -22.33 11.28 9.20
C HIS A 140 -23.39 11.28 10.33
N PRO A 141 -23.33 12.18 11.32
CA PRO A 141 -24.25 12.17 12.46
C PRO A 141 -25.69 12.49 12.05
N ALA A 142 -25.89 13.20 10.93
CA ALA A 142 -27.19 13.57 10.42
C ALA A 142 -28.08 12.36 10.10
N VAL A 143 -27.48 11.24 9.69
CA VAL A 143 -28.21 9.99 9.41
C VAL A 143 -28.93 9.47 10.65
N ASN A 144 -28.42 9.76 11.84
CA ASN A 144 -29.03 9.32 13.09
C ASN A 144 -30.17 10.23 13.57
N LYS A 145 -30.36 11.40 12.95
CA LYS A 145 -31.33 12.43 13.35
C LYS A 145 -32.72 12.26 12.71
N PHE A 146 -32.87 11.35 11.75
CA PHE A 146 -34.18 11.06 11.16
C PHE A 146 -35.05 10.28 12.14
N ALA A 147 -36.29 10.75 12.35
CA ALA A 147 -37.26 10.11 13.23
C ALA A 147 -37.68 8.72 12.72
N VAL A 148 -37.84 8.58 11.41
CA VAL A 148 -38.09 7.31 10.74
C VAL A 148 -36.84 6.93 9.97
N LYS A 149 -36.27 5.78 10.33
CA LYS A 149 -35.10 5.19 9.68
C LYS A 149 -35.55 4.03 8.80
N HIS A 150 -34.88 3.85 7.68
CA HIS A 150 -35.16 2.71 6.81
C HIS A 150 -34.92 1.40 7.59
N PRO A 151 -35.84 0.42 7.59
CA PRO A 151 -35.70 -0.81 8.38
C PRO A 151 -34.40 -1.57 8.12
N ALA A 152 -33.95 -1.60 6.86
CA ALA A 152 -32.67 -2.19 6.45
C ALA A 152 -31.43 -1.57 7.12
N MET A 153 -31.54 -0.41 7.80
CA MET A 153 -30.44 0.12 8.59
C MET A 153 -30.05 -0.81 9.75
N LYS A 154 -30.97 -1.67 10.23
CA LYS A 154 -30.67 -2.73 11.20
C LYS A 154 -29.69 -3.78 10.68
N GLU A 155 -29.56 -3.91 9.36
CA GLU A 155 -28.58 -4.80 8.70
C GLU A 155 -27.19 -4.14 8.58
N GLY A 156 -27.05 -2.88 9.00
CA GLY A 156 -25.81 -2.12 9.00
C GLY A 156 -25.54 -1.34 7.71
N CYS A 157 -24.66 -0.34 7.81
CA CYS A 157 -24.40 0.63 6.74
C CYS A 157 -23.90 -0.01 5.44
N LEU A 158 -23.05 -1.05 5.58
CA LEU A 158 -22.43 -1.75 4.44
C LEU A 158 -23.38 -2.70 3.72
N ARG A 159 -24.63 -2.83 4.18
CA ARG A 159 -25.65 -3.57 3.44
C ARG A 159 -25.93 -2.93 2.08
N CYS A 160 -25.87 -1.60 2.04
CA CYS A 160 -26.21 -0.79 0.87
C CYS A 160 -25.03 0.08 0.39
N HIS A 161 -24.09 0.45 1.25
CA HIS A 161 -22.97 1.32 0.88
C HIS A 161 -21.67 0.55 0.59
N GLU A 162 -20.92 1.02 -0.41
CA GLU A 162 -19.51 0.72 -0.60
C GLU A 162 -18.67 1.85 0.03
N PRO A 163 -17.82 1.60 1.02
CA PRO A 163 -17.21 2.66 1.83
C PRO A 163 -16.07 3.41 1.13
N HIS A 164 -15.58 2.89 -0.01
CA HIS A 164 -14.48 3.49 -0.78
C HIS A 164 -14.96 4.18 -2.05
N GLY A 165 -15.78 3.51 -2.85
CA GLY A 165 -16.33 4.06 -4.08
C GLY A 165 -17.26 3.11 -4.81
N SER A 166 -18.16 3.66 -5.61
CA SER A 166 -19.08 2.91 -6.47
C SER A 166 -19.53 3.73 -7.67
N ALA A 167 -20.28 3.10 -8.58
CA ALA A 167 -20.86 3.79 -9.74
C ALA A 167 -22.05 4.71 -9.37
N TYR A 168 -22.62 4.55 -8.17
CA TYR A 168 -23.94 5.07 -7.83
C TYR A 168 -23.88 6.18 -6.78
N LYS A 169 -24.77 7.17 -6.89
CA LYS A 169 -24.88 8.30 -5.95
C LYS A 169 -25.03 7.78 -4.51
N GLY A 170 -24.38 8.44 -3.56
CA GLY A 170 -24.37 7.97 -2.16
C GLY A 170 -23.47 6.74 -1.95
N ILE A 171 -22.65 6.39 -2.93
CA ILE A 171 -21.72 5.26 -2.89
C ILE A 171 -22.48 3.95 -2.62
N LEU A 172 -23.62 3.78 -3.28
CA LEU A 172 -24.45 2.60 -3.12
C LEU A 172 -23.88 1.41 -3.90
N LYS A 173 -24.25 0.19 -3.50
CA LYS A 173 -23.89 -1.05 -4.22
C LYS A 173 -24.63 -1.22 -5.54
N LYS A 174 -25.82 -0.63 -5.65
CA LYS A 174 -26.69 -0.61 -6.82
C LYS A 174 -27.37 0.75 -6.93
N GLU A 175 -28.00 1.01 -8.06
CA GLU A 175 -28.82 2.21 -8.24
C GLU A 175 -29.95 2.24 -7.20
N ALA A 176 -30.24 3.44 -6.69
CA ALA A 176 -31.37 3.62 -5.79
C ALA A 176 -32.64 3.41 -6.61
N SER A 177 -33.43 2.40 -6.24
CA SER A 177 -34.77 2.23 -6.80
C SER A 177 -35.60 3.44 -6.38
N ALA A 178 -36.18 4.12 -7.37
CA ALA A 178 -37.12 5.22 -7.16
C ALA A 178 -38.42 4.73 -6.51
#